data_AF-A0A1X7SWN2-F1
#
_entry.id   AF-A0A1X7SWN2-F1
#
_cell.length_a   1.000
_cell.length_b   1.000
_cell.length_c   1.000
_cell.angle_alpha   90.00
_cell.angle_beta   90.00
_cell.angle_gamma   90.00
#
_symmetry.space_group_name_H-M   'P 1'
#
loop_
_entity.id
_entity.type
_entity.pdbx_description
1 polymer ?
#
loop_
_entity_poly.entity_id
_entity_poly.type
_entity_poly.pdbx_seq_one_letter_code
_entity_poly.pdbx_strand_id
1 'polypeptide(L)'
;MCLATGVEISLKFHATSFIERNPELHNSYLELIEIGGSRHCVTYGINNRNPLIKLIGFDIIKCLPFDIMHTLFEGVASHHLQVLLEYLMKDKSFTMAQLNTILHTLKYNNSETKPSPINKDNDGSFHIKQTASQMLTLVRLFPLLCGDV
;
A
#
# COMPACT_ATOMS: atom_id res chain seq x y z
N MET A 1 12.14 6.55 9.13
CA MET A 1 10.71 6.95 9.30
C MET A 1 10.66 8.46 9.52
N CYS A 2 9.91 9.20 8.71
CA CYS A 2 9.84 10.66 8.81
C CYS A 2 8.84 11.12 9.87
N LEU A 3 9.14 12.26 10.50
CA LEU A 3 8.22 13.00 11.33
C LEU A 3 7.50 14.01 10.45
N ALA A 4 6.19 13.83 10.31
CA ALA A 4 5.36 14.68 9.50
C ALA A 4 3.95 14.73 10.08
N THR A 5 3.36 15.91 10.07
CA THR A 5 1.92 16.06 10.29
C THR A 5 1.15 15.70 9.02
N GLY A 6 -0.15 15.40 9.15
CA GLY A 6 -1.01 15.15 7.99
C GLY A 6 -1.02 16.33 6.99
N VAL A 7 -0.88 17.57 7.48
CA VAL A 7 -0.79 18.78 6.65
C VAL A 7 0.51 18.79 5.84
N GLU A 8 1.64 18.45 6.47
CA GLU A 8 2.93 18.41 5.79
C GLU A 8 2.99 17.33 4.70
N ILE A 9 2.41 16.16 4.96
CA ILE A 9 2.33 15.07 3.97
C ILE A 9 1.57 15.52 2.72
N SER A 10 0.52 16.32 2.88
CA SER A 10 -0.27 16.85 1.75
C SER A 10 0.44 17.95 0.96
N LEU A 11 1.38 18.67 1.57
CA LEU A 11 2.05 19.84 0.96
C LEU A 11 3.46 19.53 0.45
N LYS A 12 4.14 18.54 1.01
CA LYS A 12 5.53 18.20 0.71
C LYS A 12 5.58 16.79 0.11
N PHE A 13 6.33 16.64 -0.98
CA PHE A 13 6.45 15.35 -1.67
C PHE A 13 7.80 14.66 -1.42
N HIS A 14 8.89 15.40 -1.45
CA HIS A 14 10.24 14.83 -1.33
C HIS A 14 10.58 14.44 0.11
N ALA A 15 11.20 13.27 0.29
CA ALA A 15 11.65 12.76 1.59
C ALA A 15 12.56 13.76 2.32
N THR A 16 13.42 14.48 1.59
CA THR A 16 14.32 15.52 2.11
C THR A 16 13.61 16.72 2.73
N SER A 17 12.30 16.88 2.45
CA SER A 17 11.48 17.95 3.03
C SER A 17 10.96 17.61 4.43
N PHE A 18 11.25 16.40 4.92
CA PHE A 18 10.81 15.91 6.22
C PHE A 18 12.00 15.62 7.13
N ILE A 19 11.77 15.74 8.43
CA ILE A 19 12.77 15.41 9.44
C ILE A 19 12.70 13.91 9.69
N GLU A 20 13.81 13.20 9.55
CA GLU A 20 13.88 11.79 9.90
C GLU A 20 13.92 11.60 11.42
N ARG A 21 13.18 10.60 11.90
CA ARG A 21 13.31 10.14 13.28
C ARG A 21 14.65 9.43 13.45
N ASN A 22 15.49 9.93 14.34
CA ASN A 22 16.73 9.27 14.75
C ASN A 22 16.53 8.42 16.04
N PRO A 23 17.50 7.57 16.41
CA PRO A 23 17.40 6.71 17.59
C PRO A 23 17.23 7.48 18.90
N GLU A 24 17.91 8.61 19.07
CA GLU A 24 17.85 9.43 20.30
C GLU A 24 16.44 9.97 20.51
N LEU A 25 15.85 10.52 19.46
CA LEU A 25 14.50 11.06 19.47
C LEU A 25 13.47 9.95 19.67
N HIS A 26 13.67 8.79 19.04
CA HIS A 26 12.80 7.64 19.27
C HIS A 26 12.78 7.20 20.74
N ASN A 27 13.93 7.15 21.40
CA ASN A 27 14.02 6.81 22.82
C ASN A 27 13.30 7.84 23.69
N SER A 28 13.46 9.14 23.40
CA SER A 28 12.75 10.19 24.13
C SER A 28 11.22 10.05 24.01
N TYR A 29 10.72 9.66 22.84
CA TYR A 29 9.29 9.42 22.63
C TYR A 29 8.79 8.19 23.39
N LEU A 30 9.60 7.13 23.48
CA LEU A 30 9.26 5.96 24.28
C LEU A 30 9.12 6.31 25.76
N GLU A 31 10.03 7.11 26.31
CA GLU A 31 9.95 7.59 27.70
C GLU A 31 8.67 8.40 27.94
N LEU A 32 8.33 9.31 27.01
CA LEU A 32 7.10 10.11 27.09
C LEU A 32 5.83 9.25 27.04
N ILE A 33 5.82 8.17 26.24
CA ILE A 33 4.67 7.25 26.15
C ILE A 33 4.56 6.40 27.42
N GLU A 34 5.68 5.95 27.98
CA GLU A 34 5.72 5.18 29.23
C GLU A 34 5.22 6.03 30.42
N ILE A 35 5.44 7.35 30.40
CA ILE A 35 4.99 8.28 31.46
C ILE A 35 3.56 8.80 31.22
N GLY A 36 3.26 9.29 30.01
CA GLY A 36 2.01 10.01 29.68
C GLY A 36 0.92 9.16 29.03
N GLY A 37 1.18 7.87 28.81
CA GLY A 37 0.22 6.90 28.29
C GLY A 37 -0.22 7.16 26.85
N SER A 38 -1.43 6.70 26.51
CA SER A 38 -1.96 6.62 25.14
C SER A 38 -2.05 7.96 24.39
N ARG A 39 -2.02 9.10 25.09
CA ARG A 39 -2.08 10.44 24.49
C ARG A 39 -0.91 10.72 23.56
N HIS A 40 0.27 10.21 23.89
CA HIS A 40 1.48 10.42 23.10
C HIS A 40 1.63 9.42 21.95
N CYS A 41 0.88 8.30 21.99
CA CYS A 41 0.98 7.27 20.97
C CYS A 41 0.53 7.78 19.60
N VAL A 42 -0.58 8.52 19.55
CA VAL A 42 -1.10 9.10 18.30
C VAL A 42 -0.16 10.17 17.75
N THR A 43 0.38 11.03 18.62
CA THR A 43 1.28 12.12 18.22
C THR A 43 2.58 11.61 17.62
N TYR A 44 3.19 10.59 18.23
CA TYR A 44 4.49 10.08 17.82
C TYR A 44 4.40 8.82 16.96
N GLY A 45 3.22 8.25 16.75
CA GLY A 45 3.04 7.02 15.97
C GLY A 45 3.80 5.83 16.58
N ILE A 46 3.90 5.76 17.90
CA ILE A 46 4.56 4.67 18.64
C ILE A 46 3.58 4.23 19.72
N ASN A 47 3.25 2.95 19.78
CA ASN A 47 2.30 2.45 20.77
C ASN A 47 2.98 1.95 22.05
N ASN A 48 4.15 1.33 21.90
CA ASN A 48 4.86 0.66 22.98
C ASN A 48 6.31 0.36 22.56
N ARG A 49 7.14 0.03 23.54
CA ARG A 49 8.50 -0.45 23.32
C ARG A 49 8.47 -1.80 22.59
N ASN A 50 9.13 -1.88 21.44
CA ASN A 50 9.18 -3.09 20.63
C ASN A 50 10.10 -4.15 21.30
N PRO A 51 9.66 -5.39 21.52
CA PRO A 51 10.50 -6.45 22.09
C PRO A 51 11.78 -6.75 21.31
N LEU A 52 11.78 -6.51 20.00
CA LEU A 52 12.92 -6.74 19.10
C LEU A 52 14.11 -5.81 19.39
N ILE A 53 13.92 -4.74 20.17
CA ILE A 53 15.04 -3.87 20.59
C ILE A 53 16.11 -4.61 21.41
N LYS A 54 15.76 -5.78 21.97
CA LYS A 54 16.69 -6.64 22.71
C LYS A 54 17.57 -7.49 21.79
N LEU A 55 17.26 -7.57 20.49
CA LEU A 55 18.02 -8.36 19.53
C LEU A 55 19.31 -7.62 19.15
N ILE A 56 20.44 -8.31 19.29
CA ILE A 56 21.75 -7.75 18.97
C ILE A 56 21.81 -7.40 17.47
N GLY A 57 22.21 -6.16 17.17
CA GLY A 57 22.33 -5.66 15.79
C GLY A 57 21.00 -5.23 15.16
N PHE A 58 19.89 -5.25 15.90
CA PHE A 58 18.60 -4.75 15.42
C PHE A 58 18.37 -3.30 15.86
N ASP A 59 18.23 -2.40 14.89
CA ASP A 59 17.84 -1.02 15.11
C ASP A 59 16.44 -0.80 14.52
N ILE A 60 15.44 -0.56 15.38
CA ILE A 60 14.05 -0.37 14.95
C ILE A 60 13.88 0.77 13.95
N ILE A 61 14.76 1.77 13.96
CA ILE A 61 14.67 2.92 13.06
C ILE A 61 15.23 2.59 11.67
N LYS A 62 16.22 1.68 11.60
CA LYS A 62 16.95 1.35 10.37
C LYS A 62 16.56 0.02 9.75
N CYS A 63 16.09 -0.92 10.57
CA CYS A 63 15.89 -2.32 10.19
C CYS A 63 14.42 -2.69 10.01
N LEU A 64 13.49 -1.72 10.00
CA LEU A 64 12.10 -2.01 9.67
C LEU A 64 11.96 -2.28 8.17
N PRO A 65 11.52 -3.47 7.76
CA PRO A 65 11.26 -3.74 6.36
C PRO A 65 10.10 -2.88 5.87
N PHE A 66 10.18 -2.41 4.62
CA PHE A 66 9.03 -1.81 3.97
C PHE A 66 7.93 -2.87 3.85
N ASP A 67 6.70 -2.48 4.20
CA ASP A 67 5.55 -3.33 3.99
C ASP A 67 5.25 -3.38 2.49
N ILE A 68 5.65 -4.48 1.84
CA ILE A 68 5.47 -4.68 0.40
C ILE A 68 3.99 -4.74 0.03
N MET A 69 3.13 -5.20 0.94
CA MET A 69 1.70 -5.34 0.69
C MET A 69 1.07 -3.95 0.51
N HIS A 70 1.34 -3.04 1.45
CA HIS A 70 0.82 -1.68 1.38
C HIS A 70 1.55 -0.82 0.36
N THR A 71 2.87 -0.91 0.28
CA THR A 71 3.67 -0.04 -0.60
C THR A 71 3.50 -0.42 -2.06
N LEU A 72 3.68 -1.71 -2.40
CA LEU A 72 3.66 -2.16 -3.79
C LEU A 72 2.24 -2.47 -4.25
N PHE A 73 1.51 -3.34 -3.54
CA PHE A 73 0.25 -3.86 -4.06
C PHE A 73 -0.92 -2.89 -3.84
N GLU A 74 -1.10 -2.36 -2.63
CA GLU A 74 -2.20 -1.41 -2.38
C GLU A 74 -1.88 0.01 -2.86
N GLY A 75 -0.59 0.39 -2.85
CA GLY A 75 -0.12 1.66 -3.36
C GLY A 75 0.16 1.64 -4.87
N VAL A 76 1.39 1.30 -5.24
CA VAL A 76 1.94 1.54 -6.59
C VAL A 76 1.19 0.77 -7.69
N ALA A 77 0.92 -0.51 -7.48
CA ALA A 77 0.34 -1.40 -8.48
C ALA A 77 -1.09 -0.98 -8.85
N SER A 78 -1.89 -0.53 -7.88
CA SER A 78 -3.25 -0.02 -8.12
C SER A 78 -3.22 1.14 -9.11
N HIS A 79 -2.37 2.15 -8.88
CA HIS A 79 -2.25 3.31 -9.76
C HIS A 79 -1.74 2.94 -11.16
N HIS A 80 -0.72 2.07 -11.25
CA HIS A 80 -0.20 1.63 -12.54
C HIS A 80 -1.25 0.87 -13.36
N LEU A 81 -2.02 0.02 -12.69
CA LEU A 81 -3.06 -0.76 -13.36
C LEU A 81 -4.20 0.12 -13.86
N GLN A 82 -4.57 1.19 -13.14
CA GLN A 82 -5.55 2.18 -13.62
C GLN A 82 -5.12 2.78 -14.95
N VAL A 83 -3.90 3.32 -15.03
CA VAL A 83 -3.35 3.93 -16.25
C VAL A 83 -3.24 2.91 -17.38
N LEU A 84 -2.82 1.69 -17.06
CA LEU A 84 -2.71 0.61 -18.05
C LEU A 84 -4.08 0.23 -18.64
N LEU A 85 -5.11 0.13 -17.81
CA LEU A 85 -6.47 -0.14 -18.27
C LEU A 85 -7.03 1.00 -19.13
N GLU A 86 -6.75 2.26 -18.76
CA GLU A 86 -7.11 3.42 -19.60
C GLU A 86 -6.49 3.32 -20.99
N TYR A 87 -5.21 2.99 -21.06
CA TYR A 87 -4.50 2.81 -22.32
C TYR A 87 -5.10 1.67 -23.16
N LEU A 88 -5.26 0.48 -22.57
CA LEU A 88 -5.73 -0.71 -23.28
C LEU A 88 -7.18 -0.57 -23.77
N MET A 89 -8.05 0.06 -22.98
CA MET A 89 -9.45 0.22 -23.36
C MET A 89 -9.67 1.39 -24.33
N LYS A 90 -8.78 2.37 -24.36
CA LYS A 90 -8.80 3.45 -25.37
C LYS A 90 -8.57 2.90 -26.78
N ASP A 91 -7.73 1.88 -26.91
CA ASP A 91 -7.47 1.19 -28.17
C ASP A 91 -8.63 0.27 -28.63
N LYS A 92 -9.68 0.11 -27.79
CA LYS A 92 -10.86 -0.77 -28.00
C LYS A 92 -10.55 -2.27 -28.18
N SER A 93 -9.28 -2.66 -28.10
CA SER A 93 -8.83 -4.05 -28.14
C SER A 93 -9.29 -4.85 -26.92
N PHE A 94 -9.63 -4.19 -25.82
CA PHE A 94 -10.06 -4.83 -24.57
C PHE A 94 -11.14 -4.01 -23.86
N THR A 95 -12.16 -4.66 -23.30
CA THR A 95 -13.24 -3.99 -22.55
C THR A 95 -13.26 -4.39 -21.08
N MET A 96 -13.75 -3.49 -20.23
CA MET A 96 -13.94 -3.78 -18.80
C MET A 96 -14.89 -4.96 -18.55
N ALA A 97 -15.92 -5.11 -19.40
CA ALA A 97 -16.85 -6.23 -19.31
C ALA A 97 -16.16 -7.57 -19.59
N GLN A 98 -15.29 -7.64 -20.60
CA GLN A 98 -14.46 -8.82 -20.86
C GLN A 98 -13.54 -9.12 -19.68
N LEU A 99 -12.83 -8.12 -19.16
CA LEU A 99 -11.95 -8.31 -18.00
C LEU A 99 -12.70 -8.87 -16.80
N ASN A 100 -13.81 -8.25 -16.41
CA ASN A 100 -14.61 -8.71 -15.27
C ASN A 100 -15.21 -10.10 -15.51
N THR A 101 -15.53 -10.45 -16.75
CA THR A 101 -15.98 -11.79 -17.13
C THR A 101 -14.87 -12.82 -16.91
N ILE A 102 -13.66 -12.56 -17.41
CA ILE A 102 -12.51 -13.46 -17.25
C ILE A 102 -12.16 -13.58 -15.75
N LEU A 103 -12.11 -12.47 -15.03
CA LEU A 103 -11.88 -12.48 -13.58
C LEU A 103 -12.92 -13.30 -12.82
N HIS A 104 -14.17 -13.31 -13.29
CA HIS A 104 -15.24 -14.09 -12.68
C HIS A 104 -15.11 -15.59 -12.99
N THR A 105 -14.77 -15.97 -14.23
CA THR A 105 -14.77 -17.35 -14.73
C THR A 105 -13.50 -18.13 -14.44
N LEU A 106 -12.36 -17.43 -14.27
CA LEU A 106 -11.09 -18.07 -13.97
C LEU A 106 -11.16 -18.85 -12.65
N LYS A 107 -10.53 -20.04 -12.62
CA LYS A 107 -10.48 -20.87 -11.42
C LYS A 107 -9.35 -20.40 -10.50
N TYR A 108 -9.71 -19.92 -9.32
CA TYR A 108 -8.76 -19.54 -8.28
C TYR A 108 -8.70 -20.64 -7.23
N ASN A 109 -7.49 -20.93 -6.74
CA ASN A 109 -7.29 -21.93 -5.68
C ASN A 109 -7.85 -21.48 -4.33
N ASN A 110 -7.89 -20.17 -4.07
CA ASN A 110 -8.44 -19.58 -2.85
C ASN A 110 -9.35 -18.39 -3.20
N SER A 111 -10.58 -18.39 -2.66
CA SER A 111 -11.57 -17.31 -2.83
C SER A 111 -11.09 -15.97 -2.29
N GLU A 112 -10.26 -15.94 -1.24
CA GLU A 112 -9.72 -14.70 -0.67
C GLU A 112 -8.70 -14.01 -1.59
N THR A 113 -8.10 -14.77 -2.51
CA THR A 113 -7.12 -14.26 -3.47
C THR A 113 -7.74 -13.90 -4.82
N LYS A 114 -9.04 -14.20 -5.00
CA LYS A 114 -9.79 -13.87 -6.22
C LYS A 114 -9.92 -12.35 -6.33
N PRO A 115 -9.43 -11.73 -7.42
CA PRO A 115 -9.61 -10.31 -7.64
C PRO A 115 -11.09 -9.92 -7.65
N SER A 116 -11.39 -8.80 -7.01
CA SER A 116 -12.71 -8.16 -7.06
C SER A 116 -12.96 -7.57 -8.45
N PRO A 117 -14.22 -7.41 -8.88
CA PRO A 117 -14.54 -6.73 -10.13
C PRO A 117 -13.98 -5.31 -10.16
N ILE A 118 -13.48 -4.90 -11.32
CA ILE A 118 -13.01 -3.53 -11.57
C ILE A 118 -14.21 -2.68 -11.95
N ASN A 119 -14.34 -1.52 -11.30
CA ASN A 119 -15.41 -0.57 -11.54
C ASN A 119 -14.86 0.77 -12.03
N LYS A 120 -15.75 1.70 -12.33
CA LYS A 120 -15.40 3.10 -12.55
C LYS A 120 -15.97 3.97 -11.45
N ASP A 121 -15.23 4.99 -11.06
CA ASP A 121 -15.73 6.05 -10.19
C ASP A 121 -16.64 7.01 -10.97
N ASN A 122 -17.29 7.93 -10.26
CA ASN A 122 -18.26 8.89 -10.84
C ASN A 122 -17.62 9.81 -11.89
N ASP A 123 -16.31 10.02 -11.82
CA ASP A 123 -15.52 10.81 -12.78
C ASP A 123 -15.09 9.99 -14.01
N GLY A 124 -15.43 8.70 -14.07
CA GLY A 124 -15.11 7.79 -15.16
C GLY A 124 -13.71 7.15 -15.08
N SER A 125 -12.92 7.47 -14.05
CA SER A 125 -11.63 6.83 -13.75
C SER A 125 -11.83 5.39 -13.28
N PHE A 126 -10.82 4.52 -13.46
CA PHE A 126 -10.91 3.14 -12.98
C PHE A 126 -10.72 3.07 -11.47
N HIS A 127 -11.69 2.47 -10.79
CA HIS A 127 -11.64 2.20 -9.36
C HIS A 127 -11.22 0.76 -9.11
N ILE A 128 -9.94 0.57 -8.73
CA ILE A 128 -9.36 -0.75 -8.47
C ILE A 128 -9.26 -0.97 -6.96
N LYS A 129 -10.33 -1.54 -6.39
CA LYS A 129 -10.39 -1.88 -4.97
C LYS A 129 -10.05 -3.35 -4.75
N GLN A 130 -8.83 -3.62 -4.32
CA GLN A 130 -8.31 -4.96 -4.05
C GLN A 130 -7.59 -4.97 -2.70
N THR A 131 -7.63 -6.09 -2.00
CA THR A 131 -6.63 -6.37 -0.96
C THR A 131 -5.27 -6.62 -1.60
N ALA A 132 -4.18 -6.49 -0.85
CA ALA A 132 -2.85 -6.79 -1.38
C ALA A 132 -2.73 -8.20 -1.99
N SER A 133 -3.37 -9.23 -1.41
CA SER A 133 -3.35 -10.59 -1.96
C SER A 133 -4.13 -10.70 -3.27
N GLN A 134 -5.27 -10.03 -3.38
CA GLN A 134 -6.06 -9.96 -4.61
C GLN A 134 -5.31 -9.21 -5.71
N MET A 135 -4.66 -8.07 -5.39
CA MET A 135 -3.87 -7.31 -6.34
C MET A 135 -2.67 -8.11 -6.84
N LEU A 136 -1.99 -8.84 -5.96
CA LEU A 136 -0.90 -9.73 -6.35
C LEU A 136 -1.35 -10.76 -7.39
N THR A 137 -2.50 -11.41 -7.16
CA THR A 137 -3.10 -12.33 -8.13
C THR A 137 -3.42 -11.62 -9.45
N LEU A 138 -4.06 -10.45 -9.37
CA LEU A 138 -4.45 -9.67 -10.54
C LEU A 138 -3.24 -9.31 -11.40
N VAL A 139 -2.21 -8.71 -10.82
CA VAL A 139 -0.98 -8.29 -11.53
C VAL A 139 -0.24 -9.50 -12.12
N ARG A 140 -0.18 -10.62 -11.40
CA ARG A 140 0.46 -11.85 -11.89
C ARG A 140 -0.26 -12.44 -13.10
N LEU A 141 -1.59 -12.42 -13.08
CA LEU A 141 -2.41 -12.98 -14.15
C LEU A 141 -2.64 -12.00 -15.29
N PHE A 142 -2.45 -10.69 -15.06
CA PHE A 142 -2.79 -9.64 -16.01
C PHE A 142 -2.25 -9.86 -17.44
N PRO A 143 -0.98 -10.27 -17.64
CA PRO A 143 -0.48 -10.53 -18.99
C PRO A 143 -1.26 -11.66 -19.71
N LEU A 144 -1.71 -12.67 -18.98
CA LEU A 144 -2.55 -13.75 -19.53
C LEU A 144 -3.96 -13.24 -19.85
N LEU A 145 -4.53 -12.43 -18.94
CA LEU A 145 -5.86 -11.84 -19.13
C LEU A 145 -5.95 -10.95 -20.38
N CYS A 146 -4.85 -10.27 -20.74
CA CYS A 146 -4.77 -9.43 -21.94
C CYS A 146 -4.32 -10.19 -23.19
N GLY A 147 -3.67 -11.34 -23.06
CA GLY A 147 -3.20 -12.15 -24.20
C GLY A 147 -4.27 -13.09 -24.78
N ASP A 148 -5.32 -13.40 -24.02
CA ASP A 148 -6.46 -14.24 -24.45
C ASP A 148 -7.53 -13.46 -25.27
N VAL A 149 -7.19 -12.27 -25.77
CA VAL A 149 -8.11 -11.32 -26.43
C VAL A 149 -7.75 -11.11 -27.89
#